data_AF-A0A446CN62-F1
#
_entry.id   AF-A0A446CN62-F1
#
_cell.length_a   1.000
_cell.length_b   1.000
_cell.length_c   1.000
_cell.angle_alpha   90.00
_cell.angle_beta   90.00
_cell.angle_gamma   90.00
#
_symmetry.space_group_name_H-M   'P 1'
#
loop_
_entity.id
_entity.type
_entity.pdbx_description
1 polymer ?
#
loop_
_entity_poly.entity_id
_entity_poly.type
_entity_poly.pdbx_seq_one_letter_code
_entity_poly.pdbx_strand_id
1 'polypeptide(L)'
;MANSPRTYFLNRLPSGELARILLGRERFFLENVGDMNGTLAAIEAHCREHGLTSRVCKQPYNPGLSGWDALLLIPAWTGLLAATALSLLGLRGPRADLVITQRSNSLLEIRYRPPIART
;
A
#
# COMPACT_ATOMS: atom_id res chain seq x y z
N MET A 1 10.13 20.49 -10.13
CA MET A 1 8.86 20.14 -10.80
C MET A 1 8.41 18.80 -10.23
N ALA A 2 7.22 18.74 -9.63
CA ALA A 2 6.69 17.46 -9.16
C ALA A 2 6.32 16.63 -10.40
N ASN A 3 7.14 15.65 -10.75
CA ASN A 3 6.84 14.75 -11.86
C ASN A 3 5.66 13.89 -11.44
N SER A 4 4.55 13.96 -12.17
CA SER A 4 3.39 13.10 -11.91
C SER A 4 3.83 11.63 -12.00
N PRO A 5 3.40 10.76 -11.06
CA PRO A 5 3.74 9.35 -11.11
C PRO A 5 3.22 8.73 -12.41
N ARG A 6 4.01 7.83 -13.01
CA ARG A 6 3.65 7.16 -14.25
C ARG A 6 2.52 6.16 -14.01
N THR A 7 1.68 5.95 -15.01
CA THR A 7 0.65 4.91 -15.01
C THR A 7 1.00 3.86 -16.06
N TYR A 8 1.05 2.60 -15.63
CA TYR A 8 1.24 1.44 -16.48
C TYR A 8 -0.03 0.60 -16.49
N PHE A 9 -0.29 -0.08 -17.60
CA PHE A 9 -1.46 -0.95 -17.77
C PHE A 9 -0.98 -2.39 -17.87
N LEU A 10 -1.32 -3.24 -16.89
CA LEU A 10 -0.78 -4.59 -16.78
C LEU A 10 -1.08 -5.43 -18.04
N ASN A 11 -2.28 -5.28 -18.60
CA ASN A 11 -2.70 -5.96 -19.83
C ASN A 11 -1.94 -5.53 -21.10
N ARG A 12 -1.14 -4.47 -21.02
CA ARG A 12 -0.30 -3.97 -22.12
C ARG A 12 1.20 -4.15 -21.86
N LEU A 13 1.58 -4.63 -20.68
CA LEU A 13 2.98 -4.86 -20.35
C LEU A 13 3.45 -6.17 -20.96
N PRO A 14 4.62 -6.18 -21.65
CA PRO A 14 5.25 -7.42 -22.04
C PRO A 14 5.64 -8.23 -20.80
N SER A 15 5.77 -9.55 -20.99
CA SER A 15 6.19 -10.46 -19.92
C SER A 15 7.55 -10.02 -19.35
N GLY A 16 7.64 -9.93 -18.02
CA GLY A 16 8.85 -9.50 -17.31
C GLY A 16 9.06 -7.98 -17.23
N GLU A 17 8.31 -7.16 -17.97
CA GLU A 17 8.48 -5.71 -17.95
C GLU A 17 8.10 -5.10 -16.59
N LEU A 18 7.10 -5.67 -15.92
CA LEU A 18 6.74 -5.28 -14.56
C LEU A 18 7.92 -5.39 -13.60
N ALA A 19 8.72 -6.46 -13.70
CA ALA A 19 9.92 -6.62 -12.86
C ALA A 19 10.95 -5.53 -13.16
N ARG A 20 11.13 -5.15 -14.43
CA ARG A 20 12.04 -4.06 -14.82
C ARG A 20 11.57 -2.71 -14.27
N ILE A 21 10.27 -2.44 -14.31
CA ILE A 21 9.69 -1.23 -13.73
C ILE A 21 9.91 -1.20 -12.21
N LEU A 22 9.71 -2.33 -11.52
CA LEU A 22 9.92 -2.44 -10.07
C LEU A 22 11.39 -2.14 -9.68
N LEU A 23 12.36 -2.59 -10.49
CA LEU A 23 13.78 -2.26 -10.28
C LEU A 23 14.07 -0.76 -10.31
N GLY A 24 13.27 0.04 -11.01
CA GLY A 24 13.41 1.49 -11.05
C GLY A 24 13.17 2.17 -9.70
N ARG A 25 12.49 1.50 -8.76
CA ARG A 25 12.16 2.01 -7.41
C ARG A 25 11.43 3.37 -7.42
N GLU A 26 10.72 3.66 -8.51
CA GLU A 26 9.90 4.87 -8.65
C GLU A 26 8.46 4.62 -8.20
N ARG A 27 7.75 5.70 -7.89
CA ARG A 27 6.30 5.63 -7.65
C ARG A 27 5.56 5.52 -8.98
N PHE A 28 4.64 4.56 -9.08
CA PHE A 28 3.79 4.41 -10.26
C PHE A 28 2.42 3.82 -9.91
N PHE A 29 1.48 3.96 -10.83
CA PHE A 29 0.19 3.29 -10.82
C PHE A 29 0.20 2.10 -11.79
N LEU A 30 -0.44 1.02 -11.39
CA LEU A 30 -0.65 -0.16 -12.21
C LEU A 30 -2.15 -0.42 -12.34
N GLU A 31 -2.65 -0.25 -13.56
CA GLU A 31 -4.07 -0.39 -13.92
C GLU A 31 -4.34 -1.69 -14.67
N ASN A 32 -5.64 -2.03 -14.80
CA ASN A 32 -6.13 -3.23 -15.47
C ASN A 32 -5.53 -4.53 -14.89
N VAL A 33 -5.38 -4.58 -13.58
CA VAL A 33 -4.95 -5.80 -12.88
C VAL A 33 -6.10 -6.79 -12.86
N GLY A 34 -6.03 -7.81 -13.73
CA GLY A 34 -7.05 -8.87 -13.82
C GLY A 34 -6.98 -9.87 -12.68
N ASP A 35 -5.79 -10.42 -12.43
CA ASP A 35 -5.52 -11.27 -11.26
C ASP A 35 -4.78 -10.48 -10.18
N MET A 36 -5.53 -9.89 -9.26
CA MET A 36 -4.98 -9.08 -8.18
C MET A 36 -4.08 -9.89 -7.24
N ASN A 37 -4.50 -11.09 -6.87
CA ASN A 37 -3.77 -11.91 -5.91
C ASN A 37 -2.47 -12.43 -6.52
N GLY A 38 -2.52 -12.93 -7.76
CA GLY A 38 -1.32 -13.35 -8.47
C GLY A 38 -0.35 -12.19 -8.72
N THR A 39 -0.85 -11.02 -9.08
CA THR A 39 -0.02 -9.82 -9.28
C THR A 39 0.65 -9.36 -7.98
N LEU A 40 -0.09 -9.33 -6.87
CA LEU A 40 0.47 -8.99 -5.56
C LEU A 40 1.54 -9.99 -5.14
N ALA A 41 1.26 -11.29 -5.25
CA ALA A 41 2.23 -12.34 -4.93
C ALA A 41 3.51 -12.23 -5.77
N ALA A 42 3.40 -11.89 -7.06
CA ALA A 42 4.55 -11.66 -7.93
C ALA A 42 5.39 -10.44 -7.49
N ILE A 43 4.75 -9.33 -7.11
CA ILE A 43 5.45 -8.15 -6.60
C ILE A 43 6.13 -8.46 -5.26
N GLU A 44 5.46 -9.18 -4.35
CA GLU A 44 6.03 -9.59 -3.07
C GLU A 44 7.20 -10.56 -3.22
N ALA A 45 7.11 -11.50 -4.16
CA ALA A 45 8.21 -12.40 -4.52
C ALA A 45 9.42 -11.61 -5.04
N HIS A 46 9.19 -10.67 -5.97
CA HIS A 46 10.24 -9.78 -6.47
C HIS A 46 10.89 -8.97 -5.34
N CYS A 47 10.10 -8.44 -4.40
CA CYS A 47 10.67 -7.74 -3.23
C CYS A 47 11.57 -8.66 -2.41
N ARG A 48 11.12 -9.88 -2.11
CA ARG A 48 11.87 -10.86 -1.33
C ARG A 48 13.19 -11.25 -2.01
N GLU A 49 13.17 -11.46 -3.32
CA GLU A 49 14.36 -11.75 -4.14
C GLU A 49 15.39 -10.61 -4.09
N HIS A 50 14.92 -9.37 -3.96
CA HIS A 50 15.77 -8.18 -3.86
C HIS A 50 16.02 -7.71 -2.41
N GLY A 51 15.67 -8.52 -1.41
CA GLY A 51 15.89 -8.21 0.01
C GLY A 51 15.06 -7.03 0.55
N LEU A 52 13.96 -6.70 -0.12
CA LEU A 52 13.04 -5.63 0.25
C LEU A 52 11.84 -6.18 1.03
N THR A 53 11.37 -5.39 1.98
CA THR A 53 10.11 -5.67 2.68
C THR A 53 8.94 -4.99 1.97
N SER A 54 7.85 -5.72 1.73
CA SER A 54 6.62 -5.19 1.14
C SER A 54 5.48 -5.15 2.17
N ARG A 55 4.57 -4.19 1.99
CA ARG A 55 3.31 -4.12 2.73
C ARG A 55 2.17 -3.80 1.79
N VAL A 56 1.14 -4.64 1.81
CA VAL A 56 -0.11 -4.39 1.08
C VAL A 56 -1.09 -3.63 1.97
N CYS A 57 -1.62 -2.53 1.46
CA CYS A 57 -2.64 -1.72 2.11
C CYS A 57 -3.89 -1.68 1.22
N LYS A 58 -5.05 -2.02 1.77
CA LYS A 58 -6.33 -1.80 1.09
C LYS A 58 -6.82 -0.39 1.43
N GLN A 59 -6.86 0.49 0.44
CA GLN A 59 -7.40 1.84 0.61
C GLN A 59 -8.26 2.18 -0.60
N PRO A 60 -9.53 1.72 -0.62
CA PRO A 60 -10.45 2.00 -1.71
C PRO A 60 -10.66 3.52 -1.86
N TYR A 61 -10.82 3.99 -3.10
CA TYR A 61 -11.08 5.41 -3.39
C TYR A 61 -12.33 5.96 -2.70
N ASN A 62 -13.33 5.11 -2.48
CA ASN A 62 -14.42 5.39 -1.55
C ASN A 62 -14.02 4.86 -0.17
N PRO A 63 -13.69 5.71 0.81
CA PRO A 63 -13.62 5.26 2.19
C PRO A 63 -15.03 4.81 2.58
N GLY A 64 -15.29 3.50 2.58
CA GLY A 64 -16.41 2.95 3.35
C GLY A 64 -16.20 3.38 4.81
N LEU A 65 -17.30 3.78 5.48
CA LEU A 65 -17.37 4.39 6.83
C LEU A 65 -16.03 4.50 7.55
N SER A 66 -15.57 5.72 7.75
CA SER A 66 -14.36 6.02 8.50
C SER A 66 -14.51 5.51 9.93
N GLY A 67 -13.43 5.07 10.58
CA GLY A 67 -13.47 4.69 12.01
C GLY A 67 -13.97 5.81 12.93
N TRP A 68 -13.92 7.06 12.46
CA TRP A 68 -14.55 8.22 13.10
C TRP A 68 -16.08 8.20 13.06
N ASP A 69 -16.68 7.67 11.99
CA ASP A 69 -18.13 7.49 11.89
C ASP A 69 -18.60 6.41 12.89
N ALA A 70 -17.78 5.39 13.14
CA ALA A 70 -18.06 4.39 14.16
C ALA A 70 -17.95 4.96 15.59
N LEU A 71 -17.01 5.89 15.85
CA LEU A 71 -16.87 6.57 17.15
C LEU A 71 -18.10 7.40 17.52
N LEU A 72 -18.81 7.97 16.53
CA LEU A 72 -20.07 8.69 16.75
C LEU A 72 -21.23 7.79 17.19
N LEU A 73 -21.10 6.48 16.98
CA LEU A 73 -22.10 5.47 17.40
C LEU A 73 -21.81 4.89 18.78
N ILE A 74 -20.67 5.23 19.39
CA ILE A 74 -20.29 4.72 20.71
C ILE A 74 -20.82 5.66 21.79
N PRO A 75 -21.67 5.18 22.72
CA PRO A 75 -22.21 6.03 23.78
C PRO A 75 -21.10 6.51 24.73
N ALA A 76 -21.16 7.79 25.12
CA ALA A 76 -20.09 8.59 25.71
C ALA A 76 -19.41 8.03 26.99
N TRP A 77 -20.02 7.04 27.64
CA TRP A 77 -19.52 6.45 28.90
C TRP A 77 -18.40 5.41 28.72
N THR A 78 -18.08 4.99 27.48
CA THR A 78 -16.95 4.08 27.22
C THR A 78 -15.59 4.78 27.03
N GLY A 79 -15.57 6.11 27.05
CA GLY A 79 -14.40 6.93 26.68
C GLY A 79 -13.13 6.66 27.50
N LEU A 80 -13.25 6.20 28.75
CA LEU A 80 -12.09 5.97 29.63
C LEU A 80 -11.37 4.64 29.33
N LEU A 81 -12.08 3.60 28.86
CA LEU A 81 -11.49 2.29 28.54
C LEU A 81 -10.93 2.25 27.11
N ALA A 82 -11.52 3.00 26.17
CA ALA A 82 -11.05 3.06 24.80
C ALA A 82 -9.69 3.79 24.66
N ALA A 83 -9.47 4.83 25.47
CA ALA A 83 -8.25 5.63 25.42
C ALA A 83 -6.99 4.83 25.80
N THR A 84 -7.08 3.94 26.80
CA THR A 84 -5.95 3.09 27.24
C THR A 84 -5.67 1.95 26.27
N ALA A 85 -6.70 1.39 25.62
CA ALA A 85 -6.53 0.37 24.59
C ALA A 85 -5.84 0.92 23.32
N LEU A 86 -6.17 2.13 22.87
CA LEU A 86 -5.54 2.73 21.69
C LEU A 86 -4.05 3.06 21.89
N SER A 87 -3.62 3.38 23.12
CA SER A 87 -2.20 3.63 23.41
C SER A 87 -1.34 2.37 23.33
N LEU A 88 -1.91 1.19 23.62
CA LEU A 88 -1.22 -0.10 23.52
C LEU A 88 -1.18 -0.65 22.08
N LEU A 89 -2.16 -0.29 21.24
CA LEU A 89 -2.24 -0.66 19.83
C LEU A 89 -1.42 0.25 18.90
N GLY A 90 -0.67 1.21 19.45
CA GLY A 90 0.34 2.01 18.77
C GLY A 90 1.55 1.21 18.26
N LEU A 91 1.35 -0.04 17.84
CA LEU A 91 2.32 -0.83 17.10
C LEU A 91 2.42 -0.25 15.69
N ARG A 92 3.26 0.78 15.59
CA ARG A 92 3.85 1.25 14.35
C ARG A 92 4.69 0.10 13.80
N GLY A 93 4.03 -0.84 13.13
CA GLY A 93 4.65 -2.05 12.57
C GLY A 93 5.86 -1.71 11.70
N PRO A 94 6.74 -2.70 11.46
CA PRO A 94 7.99 -2.49 10.73
C PRO A 94 7.75 -1.71 9.44
N ARG A 95 8.58 -0.68 9.24
CA ARG A 95 8.48 0.22 8.10
C ARG A 95 8.85 -0.55 6.84
N ALA A 96 7.86 -0.93 6.04
CA ALA A 96 8.10 -1.58 4.76
C ALA A 96 8.81 -0.65 3.77
N ASP A 97 9.69 -1.23 2.95
CA ASP A 97 10.42 -0.54 1.87
C ASP A 97 9.51 -0.27 0.67
N LEU A 98 8.58 -1.19 0.39
CA LEU A 98 7.55 -1.06 -0.62
C LEU A 98 6.16 -1.05 0.01
N VAL A 99 5.37 -0.03 -0.30
CA VAL A 99 3.94 0.02 0.03
C VAL A 99 3.13 -0.16 -1.25
N ILE A 100 2.34 -1.23 -1.28
CA ILE A 100 1.43 -1.55 -2.37
C ILE A 100 0.03 -1.18 -1.91
N THR A 101 -0.55 -0.12 -2.48
CA THR A 101 -1.89 0.34 -2.11
C THR A 101 -2.89 -0.14 -3.15
N GLN A 102 -3.79 -1.03 -2.75
CA GLN A 102 -4.93 -1.43 -3.57
C GLN A 102 -5.99 -0.33 -3.49
N ARG A 103 -6.12 0.42 -4.59
CA ARG A 103 -7.02 1.58 -4.72
C ARG A 103 -8.40 1.20 -5.26
N SER A 104 -8.46 0.13 -6.06
CA SER A 104 -9.68 -0.49 -6.54
C SER A 104 -9.45 -1.98 -6.81
N ASN A 105 -10.45 -2.68 -7.34
CA ASN A 105 -10.32 -4.08 -7.74
C ASN A 105 -9.39 -4.29 -8.96
N SER A 106 -9.00 -3.22 -9.66
CA SER A 106 -8.17 -3.27 -10.87
C SER A 106 -7.02 -2.26 -10.88
N LEU A 107 -6.81 -1.50 -9.79
CA LEU A 107 -5.79 -0.46 -9.66
C LEU A 107 -4.93 -0.67 -8.41
N LEU A 108 -3.62 -0.71 -8.64
CA LEU A 108 -2.59 -0.69 -7.61
C LEU A 108 -1.79 0.61 -7.71
N GLU A 109 -1.42 1.17 -6.56
CA GLU A 109 -0.41 2.20 -6.45
C GLU A 109 0.82 1.61 -5.78
N ILE A 110 1.97 1.70 -6.45
CA ILE A 110 3.24 1.20 -5.96
C ILE A 110 4.08 2.38 -5.48
N ARG A 111 4.49 2.34 -4.21
CA ARG A 111 5.29 3.39 -3.58
C ARG A 111 6.48 2.80 -2.87
N TYR A 112 7.66 3.15 -3.36
CA TYR A 112 8.89 2.93 -2.61
C TYR A 112 9.05 4.01 -1.55
N ARG A 113 9.53 3.60 -0.38
CA ARG A 113 9.99 4.53 0.63
C ARG A 113 11.37 5.05 0.18
N PRO A 114 11.62 6.37 0.27
CA PRO A 114 12.99 6.85 0.07
C PRO A 114 13.90 6.19 1.11
N PRO A 115 15.11 5.75 0.71
CA PRO A 115 16.08 5.27 1.68
C PRO A 115 16.32 6.38 2.69
N ILE A 116 16.28 6.04 3.99
CA ILE A 116 16.74 6.97 5.02
C ILE A 116 18.20 7.24 4.70
N ALA A 117 18.51 8.45 4.26
CA ALA A 117 19.88 8.91 4.15
C ALA A 117 20.49 8.77 5.55
N ARG A 118 21.33 7.75 5.74
CA ARG A 118 22.20 7.68 6.90
C ARG A 118 23.26 8.74 6.67
N THR A 119 23.07 9.91 7.30
CA THR A 119 24.13 10.90 7.54
C THR A 119 25.16 10.32 8.49
#